data_AF-A0A3D2XXZ5-F1
#
_entry.id   AF-A0A3D2XXZ5-F1
#
_cell.length_a   1.000
_cell.length_b   1.000
_cell.length_c   1.000
_cell.angle_alpha   90.00
_cell.angle_beta   90.00
_cell.angle_gamma   90.00
#
_symmetry.space_group_name_H-M   'P 1'
#
loop_
_entity.id
_entity.type
_entity.pdbx_description
1 polymer ?
#
loop_
_entity_poly.entity_id
_entity_poly.type
_entity_poly.pdbx_seq_one_letter_code
_entity_poly.pdbx_strand_id
1 'polypeptide(L)' 'SFIDDVKESVEENALVQTTINLALSLKMDCIAEGIEHTEQVQYLLNHGCYRMQGYFFSRPVNAEDIRPCLCKTWSSPE' A
#
# COMPACT_ATOMS: atom_id res chain seq x y z
N SER A 1 -1.85 5.24 12.01
CA SER A 1 -2.01 3.84 11.53
C SER A 1 -0.62 3.35 11.17
N PHE A 2 -0.31 2.04 11.23
CA PHE A 2 1.05 1.53 10.97
C PHE A 2 1.67 2.01 9.64
N ILE A 3 0.84 2.32 8.65
CA ILE A 3 1.25 2.82 7.33
C ILE A 3 1.52 4.34 7.33
N ASP A 4 0.86 5.12 8.18
CA ASP A 4 1.06 6.57 8.29
C ASP A 4 2.48 6.88 8.76
N ASP A 5 2.97 6.07 9.69
CA ASP A 5 4.21 6.33 10.42
C ASP A 5 5.47 5.79 9.72
N VAL A 6 5.32 5.17 8.55
CA VAL A 6 6.43 4.70 7.68
C VAL A 6 7.42 5.82 7.34
N LYS A 7 6.98 7.09 7.44
CA LYS A 7 7.82 8.29 7.23
C LYS A 7 8.63 8.71 8.45
N GLU A 8 8.26 8.32 9.67
CA GLU A 8 8.63 9.07 10.88
C GLU A 8 9.48 8.28 11.90
N SER A 9 9.34 6.95 12.02
CA SER A 9 10.10 6.18 13.02
C SER A 9 10.74 4.89 12.47
N VAL A 10 11.87 4.49 13.05
CA VAL A 10 12.56 3.23 12.69
C VAL A 10 11.78 2.03 13.24
N GLU A 11 11.13 2.19 14.39
CA GLU A 11 10.37 1.17 15.08
C GLU A 11 9.09 0.76 14.34
N GLU A 12 8.31 1.71 13.81
CA GLU A 12 7.08 1.39 13.06
C GLU A 12 7.40 0.80 11.69
N ASN A 13 8.51 1.24 11.07
CA ASN A 13 9.08 0.59 9.90
C ASN A 13 9.42 -0.89 10.17
N ALA A 14 9.90 -1.23 11.38
CA ALA A 14 10.21 -2.62 11.73
C ALA A 14 8.96 -3.51 11.80
N LEU A 15 7.82 -2.98 12.28
CA LEU A 15 6.58 -3.75 12.37
C LEU A 15 5.97 -4.03 10.99
N VAL A 16 5.93 -3.01 10.13
CA VAL A 16 5.45 -3.15 8.74
C VAL A 16 6.32 -4.15 8.00
N GLN A 17 7.65 -4.00 8.08
CA GLN A 17 8.60 -4.94 7.47
C GLN A 17 8.45 -6.36 8.01
N THR A 18 8.31 -6.54 9.32
CA THR A 18 8.11 -7.86 9.93
C THR A 18 6.84 -8.53 9.44
N THR A 19 5.76 -7.75 9.31
CA THR A 19 4.47 -8.24 8.82
C THR A 19 4.56 -8.69 7.35
N ILE A 20 5.21 -7.90 6.50
CA ILE A 20 5.45 -8.26 5.10
C ILE A 20 6.30 -9.53 5.01
N ASN A 21 7.41 -9.60 5.76
CA ASN A 21 8.28 -10.76 5.78
C ASN A 21 7.58 -12.03 6.25
N LEU A 22 6.67 -11.92 7.24
CA LEU A 22 5.87 -13.03 7.72
C LEU A 22 4.93 -13.54 6.62
N ALA A 23 4.20 -12.64 5.94
CA ALA A 23 3.31 -13.02 4.85
C ALA A 23 4.06 -13.72 3.71
N LEU A 24 5.21 -13.16 3.29
CA LEU A 24 6.08 -13.75 2.27
C LEU A 24 6.57 -15.15 2.68
N SER A 25 7.01 -15.30 3.93
CA SER A 25 7.49 -16.59 4.46
C SER A 25 6.41 -17.67 4.49
N LEU A 26 5.16 -17.26 4.77
CA LEU A 26 3.98 -18.13 4.76
C LEU A 26 3.39 -18.33 3.36
N LYS A 27 3.96 -17.70 2.32
CA LYS A 27 3.42 -17.69 0.95
C LYS A 27 1.98 -17.18 0.90
N MET A 28 1.68 -16.18 1.72
CA MET A 28 0.38 -15.51 1.78
C MET A 28 0.44 -14.16 1.06
N ASP A 29 -0.70 -13.74 0.52
CA ASP A 29 -0.85 -12.38 0.01
C ASP A 29 -0.89 -11.38 1.17
N CYS A 30 -0.17 -10.28 1.01
CA CYS A 30 -0.23 -9.12 1.91
C CYS A 30 -0.84 -7.94 1.16
N ILE A 31 -1.81 -7.26 1.79
CA ILE A 31 -2.35 -5.98 1.32
C ILE A 31 -2.06 -4.91 2.36
N ALA A 32 -1.43 -3.82 1.92
CA ALA A 32 -1.23 -2.63 2.76
C ALA A 32 -2.39 -1.66 2.53
N GLU A 33 -3.12 -1.32 3.59
CA GLU A 33 -4.27 -0.41 3.55
C GLU A 33 -3.92 0.95 4.18
N GLY A 34 -4.52 2.02 3.65
CA GLY A 34 -4.31 3.39 4.14
C GLY A 34 -3.20 4.15 3.40
N ILE A 35 -2.91 3.82 2.14
CA ILE A 35 -1.91 4.56 1.35
C ILE A 35 -2.43 5.95 0.96
N GLU A 36 -1.71 6.99 1.32
CA GLU A 36 -2.05 8.39 1.01
C GLU A 36 -0.95 9.10 0.20
N HIS A 37 0.28 8.61 0.25
CA HIS A 37 1.44 9.28 -0.35
C HIS A 37 2.36 8.33 -1.14
N THR A 38 3.06 8.90 -2.13
CA THR A 38 4.03 8.19 -2.98
C THR A 38 5.13 7.48 -2.19
N GLU A 39 5.61 8.06 -1.10
CA GLU A 39 6.71 7.48 -0.33
C GLU A 39 6.29 6.17 0.36
N GLN A 40 5.02 6.05 0.76
CA GLN A 40 4.48 4.79 1.30
C GLN A 40 4.44 3.71 0.23
N VAL A 41 4.03 4.06 -1.00
CA VAL A 41 4.08 3.16 -2.16
C VAL A 41 5.50 2.68 -2.40
N GLN A 42 6.46 3.60 -2.48
CA GLN A 42 7.85 3.25 -2.74
C GLN A 42 8.44 2.37 -1.65
N TYR A 43 8.16 2.69 -0.38
CA TYR A 43 8.59 1.88 0.75
C TYR A 43 8.06 0.45 0.64
N LEU A 44 6.77 0.28 0.39
CA LEU A 44 6.14 -1.04 0.32
C LEU A 44 6.64 -1.85 -0.88
N LEU A 45 6.83 -1.22 -2.04
CA LEU A 45 7.43 -1.85 -3.23
C LEU A 45 8.84 -2.36 -2.94
N ASN A 46 9.67 -1.54 -2.28
CA ASN A 46 11.04 -1.91 -1.91
C ASN A 46 11.11 -3.09 -0.92
N HIS A 47 10.04 -3.31 -0.15
CA HIS A 47 9.94 -4.41 0.82
C HIS A 47 9.14 -5.62 0.30
N GLY A 48 8.71 -5.61 -0.96
CA GLY A 48 8.04 -6.75 -1.59
C GLY A 48 6.54 -6.85 -1.33
N CYS A 49 5.90 -5.78 -0.87
CA CYS A 49 4.44 -5.69 -0.79
C CYS A 49 3.89 -5.01 -2.05
N TYR A 50 3.12 -5.75 -2.85
CA TYR A 50 2.65 -5.30 -4.17
C TYR A 50 1.15 -5.06 -4.26
N ARG A 51 0.39 -5.36 -3.17
CA ARG A 51 -1.04 -5.09 -3.11
C ARG A 51 -1.28 -3.96 -2.13
N MET A 52 -1.96 -2.92 -2.59
CA MET A 52 -2.09 -1.67 -1.86
C MET A 52 -3.48 -1.09 -2.04
N GLN A 53 -3.99 -0.44 -0.99
CA GLN A 53 -5.26 0.28 -1.02
C GLN A 53 -5.13 1.58 -0.24
N GLY A 54 -5.68 2.65 -0.78
CA GLY A 54 -5.78 3.92 -0.07
C GLY A 54 -6.16 5.08 -0.96
N TYR A 55 -6.30 6.26 -0.35
CA TYR A 55 -6.71 7.49 -1.02
C TYR A 55 -5.71 7.98 -2.07
N PHE A 56 -4.45 7.57 -1.97
CA PHE A 56 -3.45 7.78 -3.03
C PHE A 56 -3.94 7.23 -4.37
N PHE A 57 -4.55 6.05 -4.34
CA PHE A 57 -5.17 5.46 -5.52
C PHE A 57 -6.55 6.10 -5.69
N SER A 58 -7.53 5.71 -4.88
CA SER A 58 -8.88 6.25 -4.99
C SER A 58 -9.49 6.40 -3.63
N ARG A 59 -10.25 7.49 -3.46
CA ARG A 59 -11.26 7.56 -2.41
C ARG A 59 -12.38 6.53 -2.70
N PRO A 60 -13.18 6.14 -1.70
CA PRO A 60 -14.43 5.43 -1.94
C PRO A 60 -15.27 6.20 -2.96
N VAL A 61 -15.81 5.47 -3.93
CA VAL A 61 -16.63 6.04 -5.00
C VAL A 61 -18.00 5.38 -5.01
N ASN A 62 -18.98 6.02 -5.65
CA ASN A 62 -20.28 5.43 -5.86
C ASN A 62 -20.18 4.22 -6.80
N ALA A 63 -21.18 3.33 -6.77
CA ALA A 63 -21.17 2.12 -7.58
C ALA A 63 -21.05 2.41 -9.10
N GLU A 64 -21.65 3.51 -9.56
CA GLU A 64 -21.59 3.96 -10.95
C GLU A 64 -20.17 4.35 -11.42
N ASP A 65 -19.32 4.77 -10.48
CA ASP A 65 -17.96 5.24 -10.75
C ASP A 65 -16.91 4.12 -10.69
N ILE A 66 -17.27 2.92 -10.22
CA ILE A 66 -16.36 1.78 -10.13
C ILE A 66 -15.81 1.41 -11.51
N ARG A 67 -16.67 1.29 -12.52
CA ARG A 67 -16.23 0.90 -13.87
C ARG A 67 -15.23 1.91 -14.46
N PRO A 68 -15.46 3.23 -14.42
CA PRO A 68 -14.45 4.22 -14.78
C PRO A 68 -13.13 4.05 -14.01
N CYS A 69 -13.16 3.76 -12.71
CA CYS A 69 -11.95 3.55 -11.90
C CYS A 69 -11.15 2.32 -12.32
N LEU A 70 -11.81 1.22 -12.69
CA LEU A 70 -11.15 -0.01 -13.15
C LEU A 70 -10.45 0.16 -14.51
N CYS A 71 -10.88 1.13 -15.32
CA CYS A 71 -10.26 1.44 -16.61
C CYS A 71 -9.06 2.40 -16.48
N LYS A 72 -8.75 2.92 -15.28
CA LYS A 72 -7.59 3.80 -15.06
C LYS A 72 -6.31 2.98 -14.97
N THR A 73 -5.28 3.41 -15.68
CA THR A 73 -3.92 2.89 -15.49
C THR A 73 -3.24 3.70 -14.39
N TRP A 74 -2.81 3.02 -13.34
CA TRP A 74 -2.00 3.60 -12.26
C TRP A 74 -0.54 3.42 -12.66
N SER A 75 0.06 4.46 -13.24
CA SER A 75 1.50 4.44 -13.52
C SER A 75 2.27 4.40 -12.20
N SER A 76 3.31 3.57 -12.13
CA SER A 76 4.24 3.63 -11.00
C SER A 76 4.83 5.04 -10.92
N PRO A 77 4.98 5.63 -9.72
CA PRO A 77 5.76 6.84 -9.57
C PRO A 77 7.19 6.55 -10.08
N GLU A 78 7.73 7.46 -10.90
CA GLU A 78 9.14 7.42 -11.34
C GLU A 78 10.10 7.57 -10.16
#